data_AF-T0PMB8-F1
#
_entry.id   AF-T0PMB8-F1
#
_cell.length_a   1.000
_cell.length_b   1.000
_cell.length_c   1.000
_cell.angle_alpha   90.00
_cell.angle_beta   90.00
_cell.angle_gamma   90.00
#
_symmetry.space_group_name_H-M   'P 1'
#
loop_
_entity.id
_entity.type
_entity.pdbx_description
1 polymer ?
#
loop_
_entity_poly.entity_id
_entity_poly.type
_entity_poly.pdbx_seq_one_letter_code
_entity_poly.pdbx_strand_id
1 'polypeptide(L)'
;MKLFHVFPVLALVVATTSASFRAGHGSLSAVAEETKSLTELYEEARKEGGNLVVYHGGDHATQQDFVADAFRATFPDLNLTMIVDYSKYHNVRIDNQIETQTLVADVVALQTLNDYPRWKKQEKLLQYKPNGFSNIYDGFTDPDGTWLSHA
;
A
#
# COMPACT_ATOMS: atom_id res chain seq x y z
N MET A 1 -22.73 33.55 47.38
CA MET A 1 -21.50 33.31 48.18
C MET A 1 -21.76 32.17 49.16
N LYS A 2 -20.91 31.13 49.11
CA LYS A 2 -20.64 30.04 50.09
C LYS A 2 -21.82 29.11 50.49
N LEU A 3 -21.92 27.86 50.02
CA LEU A 3 -21.09 26.65 50.26
C LEU A 3 -21.34 25.99 51.63
N PHE A 4 -21.97 24.80 51.65
CA PHE A 4 -21.65 23.72 52.59
C PHE A 4 -21.86 22.34 51.94
N HIS A 5 -20.96 21.43 52.32
CA HIS A 5 -20.64 20.12 51.74
C HIS A 5 -21.54 19.01 52.27
N VAL A 6 -21.76 17.94 51.47
CA VAL A 6 -21.63 16.55 51.94
C VAL A 6 -21.31 15.61 50.76
N PHE A 7 -20.23 14.83 50.88
CA PHE A 7 -19.87 13.67 50.04
C PHE A 7 -20.81 12.48 50.35
N PRO A 8 -21.06 11.53 49.41
CA PRO A 8 -20.33 10.25 49.48
C PRO A 8 -19.99 9.64 48.10
N VAL A 9 -18.73 9.21 47.92
CA VAL A 9 -18.26 7.81 47.90
C VAL A 9 -18.36 7.15 46.52
N LEU A 10 -17.19 7.13 45.90
CA LEU A 10 -16.75 6.30 44.79
C LEU A 10 -16.75 4.82 45.21
N ALA A 11 -17.38 3.96 44.43
CA ALA A 11 -17.13 2.51 44.45
C ALA A 11 -16.87 2.06 43.00
N LEU A 12 -15.59 2.13 42.60
CA LEU A 12 -15.09 1.56 41.36
C LEU A 12 -14.73 0.11 41.63
N VAL A 13 -15.54 -0.82 41.13
CA VAL A 13 -15.16 -2.24 41.04
C VAL A 13 -14.38 -2.41 39.75
N VAL A 14 -13.04 -2.46 39.83
CA VAL A 14 -12.21 -2.93 38.72
C VAL A 14 -12.08 -4.44 38.85
N ALA A 15 -12.84 -5.18 38.03
CA ALA A 15 -12.53 -6.58 37.78
C ALA A 15 -11.41 -6.63 36.72
N THR A 16 -10.16 -6.80 37.15
CA THR A 16 -9.06 -7.10 36.22
C THR A 16 -9.13 -8.58 35.83
N THR A 17 -9.88 -8.90 34.78
CA THR A 17 -9.63 -10.14 34.05
C THR A 17 -8.43 -9.90 33.15
N SER A 18 -7.27 -10.39 33.57
CA SER A 18 -6.09 -10.49 32.71
C SER A 18 -6.37 -11.50 31.60
N ALA A 19 -7.04 -11.06 30.55
CA ALA A 19 -7.05 -11.78 29.29
C ALA A 19 -5.65 -11.61 28.70
N SER A 20 -4.80 -12.63 28.84
CA SER A 20 -3.57 -12.73 28.08
C SER A 20 -3.95 -12.71 26.60
N PHE A 21 -3.77 -11.56 25.94
CA PHE A 21 -3.73 -11.50 24.50
C PHE A 21 -2.53 -12.33 24.06
N ARG A 22 -2.78 -13.59 23.69
CA ARG A 22 -1.87 -14.28 22.78
C ARG A 22 -1.88 -13.44 21.51
N ALA A 23 -0.81 -12.69 21.28
CA ALA A 23 -0.44 -12.27 19.94
C ALA A 23 -0.25 -13.56 19.15
N GLY A 24 -1.34 -14.07 18.57
CA GLY A 24 -1.26 -14.96 17.45
C GLY A 24 -0.50 -14.18 16.41
N HIS A 25 0.77 -14.52 16.22
CA HIS A 25 1.39 -14.33 14.94
C HIS A 25 0.57 -15.23 14.02
N GLY A 26 -0.53 -14.69 13.51
CA GLY A 26 -1.22 -15.29 12.39
C GLY A 26 -0.10 -15.49 11.38
N SER A 27 0.20 -16.75 11.08
CA SER A 27 0.92 -17.08 9.88
C SER A 27 0.10 -16.42 8.78
N LEU A 28 0.52 -15.25 8.32
CA LEU A 28 -0.03 -14.62 7.14
C LEU A 28 0.13 -15.71 6.09
N SER A 29 -0.99 -16.30 5.67
CA SER A 29 -0.96 -17.36 4.68
C SER A 29 -0.18 -16.79 3.50
N ALA A 30 0.95 -17.41 3.16
CA ALA A 30 1.83 -16.87 2.14
C ALA A 30 0.99 -16.64 0.88
N VAL A 31 0.92 -15.39 0.42
CA VAL A 31 0.18 -15.05 -0.80
C VAL A 31 0.78 -15.87 -1.94
N ALA A 32 -0.10 -16.57 -2.67
CA ALA A 32 0.26 -17.36 -3.83
C ALA A 32 0.60 -16.44 -5.00
N GLU A 33 1.45 -16.92 -5.90
CA GLU A 33 1.72 -16.22 -7.16
C GLU A 33 0.47 -16.18 -8.03
N GLU A 34 0.24 -15.04 -8.68
CA GLU A 34 -0.88 -14.84 -9.60
C GLU A 34 -0.81 -15.81 -10.78
N THR A 35 -1.92 -16.47 -11.04
CA THR A 35 -2.07 -17.48 -12.09
C THR A 35 -2.96 -17.02 -13.23
N LYS A 36 -3.73 -15.94 -13.03
CA LYS A 36 -4.54 -15.31 -14.07
C LYS A 36 -3.64 -14.80 -15.20
N SER A 37 -4.16 -14.93 -16.40
CA SER A 37 -3.59 -14.28 -17.59
C SER A 37 -3.78 -12.76 -17.51
N LEU A 38 -2.94 -12.02 -18.25
CA LEU A 38 -3.10 -10.57 -18.39
C LEU A 38 -4.48 -10.19 -18.95
N THR A 39 -5.08 -11.02 -19.80
CA THR A 39 -6.44 -10.80 -20.32
C THR A 39 -7.48 -10.88 -19.21
N GLU A 40 -7.39 -11.86 -18.31
CA GLU A 40 -8.31 -11.98 -17.18
C GLU A 40 -8.17 -10.80 -16.22
N LEU A 41 -6.94 -10.41 -15.90
CA LEU A 41 -6.67 -9.24 -15.06
C LEU A 41 -7.18 -7.93 -15.69
N TYR A 42 -7.03 -7.78 -17.01
CA TYR A 42 -7.57 -6.63 -17.73
C TYR A 42 -9.10 -6.57 -17.65
N GLU A 43 -9.80 -7.70 -17.84
CA GLU A 43 -11.26 -7.76 -17.70
C GLU A 43 -11.75 -7.47 -16.29
N GLU A 44 -10.99 -7.85 -15.26
CA GLU A 44 -11.28 -7.51 -13.87
C GLU A 44 -11.06 -6.02 -13.60
N ALA A 45 -9.93 -5.45 -14.02
CA ALA A 45 -9.64 -4.03 -13.87
C ALA A 45 -10.69 -3.13 -14.56
N ARG A 46 -11.24 -3.57 -15.71
CA ARG A 46 -12.36 -2.89 -16.37
C ARG A 46 -13.62 -2.87 -15.50
N LYS A 47 -13.91 -3.96 -14.78
CA LYS A 47 -15.07 -4.04 -13.86
C LYS A 47 -14.89 -3.20 -12.60
N GLU A 48 -13.65 -2.95 -12.20
CA GLU A 48 -13.29 -2.05 -11.07
C GLU A 48 -13.46 -0.56 -11.43
N GLY A 49 -13.83 -0.24 -12.67
CA GLY A 49 -14.00 1.13 -13.16
C GLY A 49 -12.80 1.63 -13.96
N GLY A 50 -11.76 0.81 -14.11
CA GLY A 50 -10.68 1.01 -15.08
C GLY A 50 -9.73 2.16 -14.77
N ASN A 51 -9.70 2.72 -13.56
CA ASN A 51 -8.77 3.80 -13.23
C ASN A 51 -7.52 3.23 -12.55
N LEU A 52 -6.35 3.76 -12.92
CA LEU A 52 -5.07 3.41 -12.30
C LEU A 52 -4.23 4.67 -12.09
N VAL A 53 -3.91 5.00 -10.85
CA VAL A 53 -3.05 6.13 -10.48
C VAL A 53 -1.70 5.61 -9.99
N VAL A 54 -0.64 6.00 -10.69
CA VAL A 54 0.74 5.61 -10.37
C VAL A 54 1.55 6.83 -9.95
N TYR A 55 2.15 6.76 -8.76
CA TYR A 55 3.17 7.70 -8.33
C TYR A 55 4.54 7.12 -8.62
N HIS A 56 5.22 7.71 -9.62
CA HIS A 56 6.53 7.25 -10.07
C HIS A 56 7.62 8.27 -9.74
N GLY A 57 8.75 7.78 -9.25
CA GLY A 57 9.96 8.57 -9.01
C GLY A 57 10.62 8.97 -10.31
N GLY A 58 10.96 10.24 -10.46
CA GLY A 58 11.73 10.70 -11.62
C GLY A 58 12.01 12.20 -11.55
N ASP A 59 12.75 12.68 -12.55
CA ASP A 59 13.20 14.07 -12.63
C ASP A 59 12.32 14.93 -13.54
N HIS A 60 11.69 14.31 -14.56
CA HIS A 60 10.87 15.00 -15.54
C HIS A 60 9.50 14.34 -15.66
N ALA A 61 8.45 15.16 -15.82
CA ALA A 61 7.07 14.71 -15.96
C ALA A 61 6.90 13.64 -17.06
N THR A 62 7.66 13.75 -18.15
CA THR A 62 7.60 12.88 -19.33
C THR A 62 8.52 11.67 -19.27
N GLN A 63 9.27 11.46 -18.18
CA GLN A 63 10.27 10.40 -18.08
C GLN A 63 9.68 8.99 -18.21
N GLN A 64 8.38 8.86 -17.89
CA GLN A 64 7.65 7.59 -17.98
C GLN A 64 6.70 7.51 -19.17
N ASP A 65 6.78 8.44 -20.14
CA ASP A 65 5.86 8.46 -21.30
C ASP A 65 5.94 7.15 -22.10
N PHE A 66 7.14 6.61 -22.33
CA PHE A 66 7.30 5.34 -23.04
C PHE A 66 6.53 4.18 -22.39
N VAL A 67 6.64 4.06 -21.06
CA VAL A 67 5.93 3.03 -20.29
C VAL A 67 4.43 3.29 -20.29
N ALA A 68 4.02 4.55 -20.08
CA ALA A 68 2.62 4.93 -20.05
C ALA A 68 1.93 4.72 -21.41
N ASP A 69 2.61 5.03 -22.51
CA ASP A 69 2.09 4.83 -23.86
C ASP A 69 1.99 3.36 -24.22
N ALA A 70 2.99 2.55 -23.86
CA ALA A 70 2.91 1.10 -24.02
C ALA A 70 1.75 0.49 -23.22
N PHE A 71 1.52 0.95 -21.98
CA PHE A 71 0.40 0.50 -21.16
C PHE A 71 -0.94 0.87 -21.82
N ARG A 72 -1.11 2.13 -22.22
CA ARG A 72 -2.35 2.60 -22.88
C ARG A 72 -2.62 1.89 -24.20
N ALA A 73 -1.58 1.60 -24.98
CA ALA A 73 -1.72 0.85 -26.23
C ALA A 73 -2.14 -0.61 -25.98
N THR A 74 -1.66 -1.21 -24.88
CA THR A 74 -1.96 -2.60 -24.52
C THR A 74 -3.33 -2.75 -23.85
N PHE A 75 -3.73 -1.78 -23.03
CA PHE A 75 -4.93 -1.81 -22.20
C PHE A 75 -5.80 -0.56 -22.44
N PRO A 76 -6.40 -0.42 -23.63
CA PRO A 76 -7.02 0.84 -24.07
C PRO A 76 -8.25 1.26 -23.25
N ASP A 77 -8.92 0.34 -22.55
CA ASP A 77 -10.07 0.67 -21.70
C ASP A 77 -9.68 1.05 -20.26
N LEU A 78 -8.38 1.04 -19.92
CA LEU A 78 -7.89 1.51 -18.63
C LEU A 78 -7.39 2.96 -18.72
N ASN A 79 -7.82 3.77 -17.77
CA ASN A 79 -7.43 5.15 -17.59
C ASN A 79 -6.20 5.25 -16.66
N LEU A 80 -5.01 5.23 -17.26
CA LEU A 80 -3.74 5.42 -16.56
C LEU A 80 -3.43 6.91 -16.31
N THR A 81 -3.33 7.28 -15.04
CA THR A 81 -2.74 8.52 -14.57
C THR A 81 -1.34 8.26 -14.00
N MET A 82 -0.31 8.59 -14.78
CA MET A 82 1.10 8.50 -14.37
C MET A 82 1.58 9.87 -13.87
N ILE A 83 1.99 9.96 -12.60
CA ILE A 83 2.51 11.20 -12.01
C ILE A 83 3.96 11.02 -11.63
N VAL A 84 4.84 11.71 -12.34
CA VAL A 84 6.28 11.72 -12.06
C VAL A 84 6.65 12.90 -11.17
N ASP A 85 7.36 12.62 -10.08
CA ASP A 85 7.96 13.61 -9.19
C ASP A 85 9.19 12.98 -8.52
N TYR A 86 10.04 13.77 -7.87
CA TYR A 86 11.15 13.21 -7.12
C TYR A 86 10.64 12.26 -6.05
N SER A 87 11.31 11.12 -5.87
CA SER A 87 10.88 10.13 -4.87
C SER A 87 10.84 10.68 -3.45
N LYS A 88 11.76 11.61 -3.12
CA LYS A 88 11.79 12.33 -1.83
C LYS A 88 10.59 13.27 -1.59
N TYR A 89 9.81 13.57 -2.63
CA TYR A 89 8.58 14.34 -2.51
C TYR A 89 7.35 13.43 -2.57
N HIS A 90 7.37 12.40 -3.43
CA HIS A 90 6.32 11.37 -3.44
C HIS A 90 6.23 10.64 -2.11
N ASN A 91 7.34 10.28 -1.45
CA ASN A 91 7.28 9.53 -0.20
C ASN A 91 6.62 10.32 0.94
N VAL A 92 6.99 11.58 1.14
CA VAL A 92 6.35 12.46 2.14
C VAL A 92 4.91 12.80 1.77
N ARG A 93 4.59 12.90 0.47
CA ARG A 93 3.23 13.09 -0.01
C ARG A 93 2.35 11.89 0.33
N ILE A 94 2.85 10.68 0.10
CA ILE A 94 2.15 9.43 0.42
C ILE A 94 1.97 9.30 1.93
N ASP A 95 3.03 9.52 2.72
CA ASP A 95 2.93 9.48 4.18
C ASP A 95 1.87 10.45 4.70
N ASN A 96 1.86 11.69 4.19
CA ASN A 96 0.82 12.67 4.54
C ASN A 96 -0.58 12.22 4.11
N GLN A 97 -0.73 11.74 2.87
CA GLN A 97 -2.02 11.29 2.35
C GLN A 97 -2.59 10.09 3.10
N ILE A 98 -1.74 9.17 3.56
CA ILE A 98 -2.16 8.05 4.42
C ILE A 98 -2.65 8.58 5.77
N GLU A 99 -1.90 9.49 6.40
CA GLU A 99 -2.26 10.07 7.70
C GLU A 99 -3.56 10.89 7.62
N THR A 100 -3.76 11.64 6.53
CA THR A 100 -4.96 12.46 6.32
C THR A 100 -6.11 11.73 5.66
N GLN A 101 -5.98 10.43 5.38
CA GLN A 101 -6.99 9.61 4.69
C GLN A 101 -7.40 10.16 3.32
N THR A 102 -6.42 10.69 2.58
CA THR A 102 -6.58 11.25 1.24
C THR A 102 -5.63 10.59 0.24
N LEU A 103 -5.29 9.31 0.44
CA LEU A 103 -4.45 8.54 -0.50
C LEU A 103 -5.16 8.40 -1.84
N VAL A 104 -4.44 8.74 -2.91
CA VAL A 104 -4.96 8.69 -4.29
C VAL A 104 -4.18 7.73 -5.19
N ALA A 105 -2.95 7.37 -4.82
CA ALA A 105 -2.14 6.47 -5.62
C ALA A 105 -2.51 5.01 -5.33
N ASP A 106 -2.68 4.23 -6.39
CA ASP A 106 -2.89 2.78 -6.31
C ASP A 106 -1.54 2.05 -6.30
N VAL A 107 -0.55 2.57 -7.03
CA VAL A 107 0.80 2.01 -7.17
C VAL A 107 1.87 3.07 -6.92
N VAL A 108 2.95 2.68 -6.26
CA VAL A 108 4.11 3.52 -5.96
C VAL A 108 5.42 2.88 -6.44
N ALA A 109 6.21 3.64 -7.19
CA ALA A 109 7.43 3.20 -7.87
C ALA A 109 8.57 4.20 -7.62
N LEU A 110 9.41 4.01 -6.60
CA LEU A 110 10.34 5.01 -6.07
C LEU A 110 11.76 4.45 -5.87
N GLN A 111 12.76 5.33 -6.03
CA GLN A 111 14.16 5.01 -5.74
C GLN A 111 14.50 5.04 -4.23
N THR A 112 13.62 5.56 -3.38
CA THR A 112 13.80 5.61 -1.92
C THR A 112 13.46 4.26 -1.29
N LEU A 113 14.29 3.25 -1.58
CA LEU A 113 14.03 1.83 -1.28
C LEU A 113 13.72 1.54 0.20
N ASN A 114 14.22 2.36 1.12
CA ASN A 114 13.95 2.24 2.55
C ASN A 114 12.47 2.46 2.92
N ASP A 115 11.67 3.07 2.04
CA ASP A 115 10.26 3.33 2.30
C ASP A 115 9.41 2.05 2.24
N TYR A 116 9.76 1.09 1.36
CA TYR A 116 8.97 -0.13 1.20
C TYR A 116 8.96 -1.05 2.43
N PRO A 117 10.11 -1.40 3.07
CA PRO A 117 10.09 -2.15 4.32
C PRO A 117 9.39 -1.40 5.46
N ARG A 118 9.44 -0.06 5.46
CA ARG A 118 8.76 0.78 6.45
C ARG A 118 7.24 0.74 6.27
N TRP A 119 6.73 0.96 5.06
CA TRP A 119 5.30 0.86 4.75
C TRP A 119 4.76 -0.55 4.95
N LYS A 120 5.55 -1.59 4.65
CA LYS A 120 5.23 -2.98 5.00
C LYS A 120 5.02 -3.16 6.51
N LYS A 121 5.96 -2.69 7.34
CA LYS A 121 5.85 -2.77 8.81
C LYS A 121 4.64 -2.00 9.35
N GLN A 122 4.19 -0.98 8.62
CA GLN A 122 3.00 -0.19 8.94
C GLN A 122 1.71 -0.77 8.34
N GLU A 123 1.77 -1.94 7.70
CA GLU A 123 0.64 -2.63 7.06
C GLU A 123 -0.07 -1.75 6.01
N LYS A 124 0.72 -0.95 5.26
CA LYS A 124 0.20 -0.03 4.23
C LYS A 124 0.32 -0.56 2.79
N LEU A 125 0.94 -1.72 2.61
CA LEU A 125 1.14 -2.33 1.30
C LEU A 125 0.30 -3.60 1.16
N LEU A 126 -0.34 -3.75 0.01
CA LEU A 126 -1.04 -4.98 -0.37
C LEU A 126 0.00 -6.08 -0.64
N GLN A 127 -0.26 -7.28 -0.12
CA GLN A 127 0.50 -8.47 -0.50
C GLN A 127 0.00 -8.97 -1.86
N TYR A 128 0.84 -8.88 -2.89
CA TYR A 128 0.53 -9.37 -4.23
C TYR A 128 1.80 -9.84 -4.94
N LYS A 129 1.79 -11.11 -5.37
CA LYS A 129 2.87 -11.70 -6.18
C LYS A 129 2.38 -11.80 -7.63
N PRO A 130 2.78 -10.89 -8.53
CA PRO A 130 2.38 -10.96 -9.94
C PRO A 130 2.84 -12.26 -10.61
N ASN A 131 2.23 -12.62 -11.74
CA ASN A 131 2.67 -13.77 -12.53
C ASN A 131 4.15 -13.59 -12.94
N GLY A 132 4.96 -14.62 -12.71
CA GLY A 132 6.41 -14.57 -12.91
C GLY A 132 7.21 -14.10 -11.70
N PHE A 133 6.58 -13.83 -10.54
CA PHE A 133 7.25 -13.36 -9.33
C PHE A 133 8.39 -14.29 -8.90
N SER A 134 8.19 -15.61 -8.96
CA SER A 134 9.23 -16.60 -8.60
C SER A 134 10.45 -16.61 -9.53
N ASN A 135 10.39 -15.91 -10.68
CA ASN A 135 11.51 -15.77 -11.59
C ASN A 135 12.36 -14.51 -11.32
N ILE A 136 11.91 -13.63 -10.41
CA ILE A 136 12.65 -12.43 -10.03
C ILE A 136 13.75 -12.84 -9.05
N TYR A 137 14.94 -12.25 -9.17
CA TYR A 137 16.03 -12.48 -8.23
C TYR A 137 15.58 -12.17 -6.79
N ASP A 138 15.83 -13.07 -5.84
CA ASP A 138 15.37 -12.95 -4.44
C ASP A 138 15.72 -11.61 -3.78
N GLY A 139 16.88 -11.02 -4.13
CA GLY A 139 17.30 -9.71 -3.61
C GLY A 139 16.49 -8.50 -4.12
N PHE A 140 15.60 -8.71 -5.09
CA PHE A 140 14.76 -7.69 -5.72
C PHE A 140 13.28 -7.86 -5.35
N THR A 141 12.94 -8.74 -4.42
CA THR A 141 11.56 -8.96 -3.99
C THR A 141 11.42 -9.00 -2.48
N ASP A 142 10.23 -8.68 -2.00
CA ASP A 142 9.79 -9.04 -0.66
C ASP A 142 9.23 -10.46 -0.65
N PRO A 143 9.70 -11.40 0.19
CA PRO A 143 9.15 -12.77 0.21
C PRO A 143 7.64 -12.85 0.50
N ASP A 144 7.09 -11.86 1.19
CA ASP A 144 5.65 -11.76 1.49
C ASP A 144 4.86 -11.08 0.35
N GLY A 145 5.52 -10.65 -0.72
CA GLY A 145 4.90 -10.03 -1.89
C GLY A 145 4.41 -8.60 -1.67
N THR A 146 4.92 -7.87 -0.68
CA THR A 146 4.48 -6.47 -0.45
C THR A 146 5.18 -5.45 -1.34
N TRP A 147 6.31 -5.80 -1.95
CA TRP A 147 7.02 -4.99 -2.92
C TRP A 147 7.92 -5.86 -3.80
N LEU A 148 8.25 -5.36 -4.99
CA LEU A 148 9.25 -5.89 -5.92
C LEU A 148 9.96 -4.74 -6.63
N SER A 149 11.17 -4.98 -7.11
CA SER A 149 11.89 -4.06 -8.00
C SER A 149 11.24 -4.04 -9.39
N HIS A 150 11.17 -2.85 -10.00
CA HIS A 150 10.59 -2.64 -11.33
C HIS A 150 11.63 -2.17 -12.38
N ALA A 151 12.89 -2.55 -12.19
CA ALA A 151 14.02 -2.21 -13.06
C ALA A 151 14.92 -3.42 -13.31
#